data_AF-A0A8J6JFG2-F1
#
_entry.id   AF-A0A8J6JFG2-F1
#
_cell.length_a   1.000
_cell.length_b   1.000
_cell.length_c   1.000
_cell.angle_alpha   90.00
_cell.angle_beta   90.00
_cell.angle_gamma   90.00
#
_symmetry.space_group_name_H-M   'P 1'
#
loop_
_entity.id
_entity.type
_entity.pdbx_description
1 polymer ?
#
loop_
_entity_poly.entity_id
_entity_poly.type
_entity_poly.pdbx_seq_one_letter_code
_entity_poly.pdbx_strand_id
1 'polypeptide(L)' 'MLTLCLMLLEGEEDRALFVRFHAKYEKKLYAVALKILGSGALAEEAVQESMVKIAVHFEHFEKF' A
#
# COMPACT_ATOMS: atom_id res chain seq x y z
N MET A 1 8.03 5.17 -2.73
CA MET A 1 7.35 4.66 -1.52
C MET A 1 7.29 3.15 -1.43
N LEU A 2 7.11 2.41 -2.53
CA LEU A 2 7.15 0.94 -2.52
C LEU A 2 8.41 0.37 -1.83
N THR A 3 9.60 0.92 -2.10
CA THR A 3 10.87 0.46 -1.49
C THR A 3 10.86 0.52 0.04
N LEU A 4 10.27 1.55 0.65
CA LEU A 4 10.14 1.66 2.10
C LEU A 4 9.24 0.55 2.66
N CYS A 5 8.11 0.29 2.00
CA CYS A 5 7.18 -0.77 2.39
C CYS A 5 7.84 -2.15 2.30
N LEU A 6 8.67 -2.41 1.28
CA LEU A 6 9.38 -3.68 1.13
C LEU A 6 10.45 -3.91 2.20
N MET A 7 11.09 -2.85 2.70
CA MET A 7 12.03 -2.96 3.81
C MET A 7 11.35 -3.36 5.13
N LEU A 8 10.07 -3.06 5.29
CA LEU A 8 9.28 -3.43 6.47
C LEU A 8 8.82 -4.89 6.44
N LEU A 9 8.98 -5.59 5.32
CA LEU A 9 8.60 -6.98 5.15
C LEU A 9 9.81 -7.90 5.40
N GLU A 10 9.64 -8.86 6.30
CA GLU A 10 10.71 -9.78 6.72
C GLU A 10 10.93 -10.93 5.71
N GLY A 11 9.89 -11.36 4.99
CA GLY A 11 9.93 -12.50 4.07
C GLY A 11 9.92 -12.12 2.57
N GLU A 12 10.67 -12.86 1.76
CA GLU A 12 10.66 -12.72 0.29
C GLU A 12 9.29 -13.03 -0.34
N GLU A 13 8.55 -14.00 0.21
CA GLU A 13 7.18 -14.31 -0.23
C GLU A 13 6.23 -13.15 0.04
N ASP A 14 6.36 -12.53 1.23
CA ASP A 14 5.54 -11.39 1.62
C ASP A 14 5.86 -10.15 0.78
N ARG A 15 7.15 -9.93 0.46
CA ARG A 15 7.58 -8.91 -0.50
C ARG A 15 6.96 -9.13 -1.88
N ALA A 16 7.02 -10.35 -2.40
CA ALA A 16 6.43 -10.68 -3.70
C ALA A 16 4.91 -10.47 -3.71
N LEU A 17 4.22 -10.88 -2.65
CA LEU A 17 2.78 -10.68 -2.51
C LEU A 17 2.43 -9.19 -2.40
N PHE A 18 3.19 -8.43 -1.61
CA PHE A 18 3.00 -6.99 -1.45
C PHE A 18 3.21 -6.24 -2.77
N VAL A 19 4.23 -6.60 -3.57
CA VAL A 19 4.42 -5.99 -4.90
C VAL A 19 3.20 -6.21 -5.80
N ARG A 20 2.65 -7.44 -5.82
CA ARG A 20 1.45 -7.75 -6.61
C ARG A 20 0.22 -6.99 -6.10
N PHE A 21 0.06 -6.90 -4.77
CA PHE A 21 -0.99 -6.12 -4.13
C PHE A 21 -0.88 -4.63 -4.49
N HIS A 22 0.29 -4.03 -4.29
CA HIS A 22 0.56 -2.62 -4.56
C HIS A 22 0.27 -2.29 -6.02
N ALA A 23 0.81 -3.06 -6.96
CA ALA A 23 0.58 -2.87 -8.40
C ALA A 23 -0.92 -2.93 -8.78
N LYS A 24 -1.70 -3.76 -8.09
CA LYS A 24 -3.13 -3.94 -8.38
C LYS A 24 -4.01 -2.87 -7.74
N TYR A 25 -3.68 -2.40 -6.53
CA TYR A 25 -4.57 -1.61 -5.70
C TYR A 25 -4.14 -0.17 -5.47
N GLU A 26 -2.87 0.20 -5.65
CA GLU A 26 -2.37 1.57 -5.44
C GLU A 26 -3.21 2.59 -6.22
N LYS A 27 -3.37 2.40 -7.53
CA LYS A 27 -4.16 3.32 -8.38
C LYS A 27 -5.64 3.38 -7.99
N LYS A 28 -6.21 2.26 -7.51
CA LYS A 28 -7.61 2.20 -7.08
C LYS A 28 -7.80 2.95 -5.76
N LEU A 29 -6.88 2.76 -4.81
CA LEU A 29 -6.88 3.46 -3.54
C LEU A 29 -6.69 4.96 -3.76
N TYR A 30 -5.79 5.37 -4.66
CA TYR A 30 -5.62 6.77 -5.04
C TYR A 30 -6.88 7.38 -5.65
N ALA A 31 -7.55 6.67 -6.57
CA ALA A 31 -8.80 7.17 -7.14
C ALA A 31 -9.89 7.37 -6.08
N VAL A 32 -9.99 6.45 -5.11
CA VAL A 32 -10.93 6.58 -3.97
C VAL A 32 -10.53 7.73 -3.05
N ALA A 33 -9.26 7.84 -2.67
CA ALA A 33 -8.75 8.90 -1.82
C ALA A 33 -8.95 10.28 -2.47
N LEU A 34 -8.68 10.41 -3.78
CA LEU A 34 -8.91 11.63 -4.54
C LEU A 34 -10.39 12.01 -4.58
N LYS A 35 -11.28 11.03 -4.74
CA LYS A 35 -12.73 11.26 -4.71
C LYS A 35 -13.23 11.76 -3.35
N ILE A 36 -12.63 11.28 -2.25
CA ILE A 36 -13.02 11.65 -0.88
C ILE A 36 -12.41 12.99 -0.47
N LEU A 37 -11.11 13.19 -0.75
CA LEU A 37 -10.33 14.31 -0.23
C LEU A 37 -10.31 15.52 -1.18
N GLY A 38 -10.61 15.33 -2.47
CA GLY A 38 -10.66 16.40 -3.47
C GLY A 38 -9.32 17.07 -3.79
N SER A 39 -8.21 16.60 -3.19
CA SER A 39 -6.86 17.14 -3.36
C SER A 39 -5.89 16.03 -3.72
N GLY A 40 -5.10 16.22 -4.79
CA GLY A 40 -4.10 15.26 -5.22
C GLY A 40 -3.02 15.00 -4.18
N ALA A 41 -2.57 16.05 -3.47
CA ALA A 41 -1.56 15.94 -2.43
C ALA A 41 -2.07 15.14 -1.22
N LEU A 42 -3.28 15.46 -0.74
CA LEU A 42 -3.90 14.72 0.38
C LEU A 42 -4.21 13.27 0.00
N ALA A 43 -4.60 13.02 -1.24
CA ALA A 43 -4.84 11.67 -1.73
C ALA A 43 -3.56 10.85 -1.80
N GLU A 44 -2.46 11.45 -2.27
CA GLU A 44 -1.16 10.79 -2.30
C GLU A 44 -0.70 10.45 -0.88
N GLU A 45 -0.73 11.41 0.04
CA GLU A 45 -0.36 11.22 1.44
C GLU A 45 -1.19 10.10 2.10
N ALA A 46 -2.52 10.14 1.96
CA ALA A 46 -3.40 9.12 2.53
C ALA A 46 -3.13 7.70 2.00
N VAL A 47 -2.83 7.56 0.70
CA VAL A 47 -2.47 6.27 0.10
C VAL A 47 -1.11 5.81 0.62
N GLN A 48 -0.14 6.71 0.71
CA GLN A 48 1.20 6.39 1.20
C GLN A 48 1.16 5.92 2.66
N GLU A 49 0.45 6.63 3.54
CA GLU A 49 0.26 6.22 4.94
C GLU A 49 -0.43 4.86 5.04
N SER A 50 -1.44 4.64 4.20
CA SER A 50 -2.15 3.36 4.16
C SER A 50 -1.24 2.20 3.74
N MET A 51 -0.39 2.40 2.72
CA MET A 51 0.56 1.39 2.25
C MET A 51 1.58 1.01 3.33
N VAL A 52 2.07 2.00 4.08
CA VAL A 52 2.98 1.74 5.20
C VAL A 52 2.29 0.92 6.29
N LYS A 53 1.06 1.27 6.68
CA LYS A 53 0.28 0.50 7.67
C LYS A 53 0.04 -0.94 7.23
N ILE A 54 -0.28 -1.15 5.96
CA ILE A 54 -0.46 -2.49 5.39
C ILE A 54 0.85 -3.28 5.45
N ALA A 55 1.99 -2.65 5.10
CA ALA A 55 3.29 -3.31 5.15
C ALA A 55 3.71 -3.68 6.58
N VAL A 56 3.46 -2.81 7.56
CA VAL A 56 3.76 -3.07 8.99
C VAL A 56 2.95 -4.25 9.53
N HIS A 57 1.69 -4.39 9.13
CA HIS A 57 0.79 -5.45 9.63
C HIS A 57 0.62 -6.60 8.63
N PHE A 58 1.55 -6.75 7.68
CA PHE A 58 1.41 -7.69 6.58
C PHE A 58 1.41 -9.16 7.02
N GLU A 59 1.92 -9.46 8.21
CA GLU A 59 1.84 -10.79 8.84
C GLU A 59 0.38 -11.29 9.01
N HIS A 60 -0.58 -10.37 9.14
CA HIS A 60 -2.01 -10.66 9.26
C HIS A 60 -2.74 -10.67 7.92
N PHE A 61 -2.02 -10.46 6.81
CA PHE A 61 -2.61 -10.36 5.49
C PHE A 61 -3.10 -11.76 5.04
N GLU A 62 -4.40 -11.90 4.81
CA GLU A 62 -4.97 -13.16 4.31
C GLU A 62 -4.40 -13.47 2.91
N LYS A 63 -3.65 -14.58 2.84
CA LYS A 63 -3.07 -15.09 1.60
C LYS A 63 -4.14 -15.90 0.87
N PHE A 64 -4.80 -15.29 -0.11
CA PHE A 64 -5.80 -15.94 -0.97
C PHE A 64 -5.17 -16.83 -2.05
#